data_AF-A0A662T5R1-F1
#
_entry.id   AF-A0A662T5R1-F1
#
_cell.length_a   1.000
_cell.length_b   1.000
_cell.length_c   1.000
_cell.angle_alpha   90.00
_cell.angle_beta   90.00
_cell.angle_gamma   90.00
#
_symmetry.space_group_name_H-M   'P 1'
#
loop_
_entity.id
_entity.type
_entity.pdbx_description
1 polymer ?
#
loop_
_entity_poly.entity_id
_entity_poly.type
_entity_poly.pdbx_seq_one_letter_code
_entity_poly.pdbx_strand_id
1 'polypeptide(L)'
;MCVLFVNALKEGLSSTSYDIVQSRSLKDLKFERIADDVVMYSNLGLRPLKLESGVKNIIFHPLGFSNLMRYAFVEAVNSYNVQEGKSYLSNMRDLQVGSEKLTIIDDGTLNEGILSSPVDAEGVPTMRNVIIEKGILKNYLYDSYTANREGVKSTGNAFRELSGRVEIGPRNEIIIGEEAELEEMMRE
;
A
#
# COMPACT_ATOMS: atom_id res chain seq x y z
N MET A 1 -6.63 3.58 15.65
CA MET A 1 -7.21 3.89 14.33
C MET A 1 -8.45 4.73 14.55
N CYS A 2 -8.58 5.83 13.81
CA CYS A 2 -9.77 6.65 13.71
C CYS A 2 -10.19 6.69 12.24
N VAL A 3 -11.48 6.53 11.98
CA VAL A 3 -12.06 6.69 10.64
C VAL A 3 -13.15 7.73 10.76
N LEU A 4 -13.11 8.73 9.89
CA LEU A 4 -14.14 9.76 9.83
C LEU A 4 -14.94 9.60 8.54
N PHE A 5 -16.25 9.53 8.68
CA PHE A 5 -17.18 9.49 7.55
C PHE A 5 -18.00 10.77 7.54
N VAL A 6 -18.11 11.41 6.38
CA VAL A 6 -19.00 12.55 6.16
C VAL A 6 -19.97 12.21 5.05
N ASN A 7 -21.24 12.51 5.29
CA ASN A 7 -22.28 12.46 4.28
C ASN A 7 -22.81 13.90 4.09
N ALA A 8 -22.63 14.43 2.89
CA ALA A 8 -23.14 15.73 2.49
C ALA A 8 -24.42 15.57 1.67
N LEU A 9 -25.42 16.41 1.95
CA LEU A 9 -26.73 16.39 1.30
C LEU A 9 -27.05 17.79 0.77
N LYS A 10 -27.45 17.90 -0.50
CA LYS A 10 -27.91 19.15 -1.08
C LYS A 10 -28.89 18.90 -2.23
N GLU A 11 -30.10 19.47 -2.14
CA GLU A 11 -31.08 19.47 -3.25
C GLU A 11 -31.33 18.09 -3.87
N GLY A 12 -31.40 17.04 -3.04
CA GLY A 12 -31.61 15.66 -3.49
C GLY A 12 -30.34 14.93 -3.96
N LEU A 13 -29.19 15.60 -4.00
CA LEU A 13 -27.88 14.98 -4.18
C LEU A 13 -27.31 14.54 -2.83
N SER A 14 -26.59 13.41 -2.84
CA SER A 14 -25.81 12.93 -1.71
C SER A 14 -24.38 12.60 -2.14
N SER A 15 -23.43 12.88 -1.27
CA SER A 15 -22.03 12.49 -1.45
C SER A 15 -21.45 12.04 -0.12
N THR A 16 -20.74 10.92 -0.15
CA THR A 16 -20.07 10.35 1.02
C THR A 16 -18.57 10.33 0.78
N SER A 17 -17.79 10.78 1.76
CA SER A 17 -16.34 10.62 1.76
C SER A 17 -15.89 10.13 3.13
N TYR A 18 -14.71 9.53 3.17
CA TYR A 18 -14.07 9.10 4.39
C TYR A 18 -12.56 9.21 4.29
N ASP A 19 -11.91 9.28 5.45
CA ASP A 19 -10.47 9.19 5.56
C ASP A 19 -10.09 8.57 6.91
N ILE A 20 -8.84 8.12 7.03
CA ILE A 20 -8.37 7.25 8.10
C ILE A 20 -7.06 7.80 8.67
N VAL A 21 -6.97 7.86 10.00
CA VAL A 21 -5.70 8.03 10.73
C VAL A 21 -5.42 6.78 11.55
N GLN A 22 -4.20 6.25 11.44
CA GLN A 22 -3.72 5.13 12.23
C GLN A 22 -2.47 5.52 13.01
N SER A 23 -2.40 5.08 14.25
CA SER A 23 -1.21 5.20 15.11
C SER A 23 -1.26 4.12 16.19
N ARG A 24 -0.08 3.77 16.71
CA ARG A 24 0.10 2.90 17.88
C ARG A 24 0.01 3.66 19.22
N SER A 25 -0.11 4.98 19.16
CA SER A 25 -0.17 5.87 20.32
C SER A 25 -1.37 6.82 20.17
N LEU A 26 -2.10 7.04 21.27
CA LEU A 26 -3.22 7.99 21.28
C LEU A 26 -2.75 9.45 21.09
N LYS A 27 -1.52 9.78 21.48
CA LYS A 27 -0.98 11.15 21.38
C LYS A 27 -0.72 11.57 19.93
N ASP A 28 -0.45 10.59 19.08
CA ASP A 28 -0.10 10.81 17.67
C ASP A 28 -1.30 10.63 16.74
N LEU A 29 -2.48 10.34 17.31
CA LEU A 29 -3.73 10.20 16.58
C LEU A 29 -4.38 11.57 16.34
N LYS A 30 -3.86 12.33 15.37
CA LYS A 30 -4.32 13.68 15.00
C LYS A 30 -5.46 13.62 13.99
N PHE A 31 -6.69 13.43 14.46
CA PHE A 31 -7.87 13.27 13.60
C PHE A 31 -8.35 14.59 12.97
N GLU A 32 -7.95 15.75 13.52
CA GLU A 32 -8.31 17.06 12.98
C GLU A 32 -7.78 17.24 11.56
N ARG A 33 -6.62 16.64 11.25
CA ARG A 33 -6.03 16.69 9.91
C ARG A 33 -6.97 16.14 8.83
N ILE A 34 -7.68 15.06 9.12
CA ILE A 34 -8.55 14.42 8.14
C ILE A 34 -9.95 15.03 8.08
N ALA A 35 -10.31 15.90 9.03
CA ALA A 35 -11.64 16.49 9.10
C ALA A 35 -11.90 17.45 7.94
N ASP A 36 -10.93 18.29 7.61
CA ASP A 36 -11.04 19.25 6.50
C ASP A 36 -11.13 18.51 5.15
N ASP A 37 -10.31 17.47 4.96
CA ASP A 37 -10.27 16.68 3.72
C ASP A 37 -11.61 15.98 3.44
N VAL A 38 -12.19 15.30 4.43
CA VAL A 38 -13.48 14.60 4.23
C VAL A 38 -14.63 15.55 3.95
N VAL A 39 -14.64 16.74 4.55
CA VAL A 39 -15.64 17.78 4.28
C VAL A 39 -15.44 18.35 2.88
N MET A 40 -14.19 18.61 2.48
CA MET A 40 -13.86 19.06 1.14
C MET A 40 -14.33 18.06 0.09
N TYR A 41 -13.93 16.79 0.21
CA TYR A 41 -14.29 15.74 -0.76
C TYR A 41 -15.81 15.49 -0.83
N SER A 42 -16.50 15.50 0.30
CA SER A 42 -17.97 15.36 0.32
C SER A 42 -18.66 16.54 -0.39
N ASN A 43 -18.14 17.76 -0.24
CA ASN A 43 -18.67 18.93 -0.96
C ASN A 43 -18.37 18.89 -2.47
N LEU A 44 -17.18 18.43 -2.86
CA LEU A 44 -16.83 18.24 -4.27
C LEU A 44 -17.73 17.21 -4.94
N GLY A 45 -18.04 16.10 -4.26
CA GLY A 45 -18.92 15.06 -4.80
C GLY A 45 -20.38 15.50 -4.97
N LEU A 46 -20.82 16.61 -4.36
CA LEU A 46 -22.11 17.24 -4.65
C LEU A 46 -22.12 18.02 -5.98
N ARG A 47 -20.99 18.13 -6.68
CA ARG A 47 -20.84 18.83 -7.96
C ARG A 47 -20.23 17.90 -9.01
N PRO A 48 -20.90 16.78 -9.36
CA PRO A 48 -20.35 15.82 -10.29
C PRO A 48 -20.15 16.48 -11.67
N LEU A 49 -18.94 16.30 -12.22
CA LEU A 49 -18.63 16.70 -13.58
C LEU A 49 -18.61 15.47 -14.48
N LYS A 50 -19.20 15.60 -15.67
CA LYS A 50 -19.09 14.55 -16.69
C LYS A 50 -17.68 14.60 -17.30
N LEU A 51 -16.96 13.50 -17.18
CA LEU A 51 -15.66 13.34 -17.83
C LEU A 51 -15.84 12.58 -19.14
N GLU A 52 -15.18 13.03 -20.20
CA GLU A 52 -15.10 12.28 -21.45
C GLU A 52 -14.18 11.07 -21.29
N SER A 53 -14.58 9.94 -21.86
CA SER A 53 -13.77 8.73 -21.90
C SER A 53 -12.49 8.94 -22.72
N GLY A 54 -11.39 8.35 -22.27
CA GLY A 54 -10.12 8.40 -22.99
C GLY A 54 -8.94 8.17 -22.06
N VAL A 55 -7.74 8.14 -22.66
CA VAL A 55 -6.48 8.10 -21.92
C VAL A 55 -6.25 9.47 -21.27
N LYS A 56 -6.00 9.49 -19.96
CA LYS A 56 -5.76 10.72 -19.17
C LYS A 56 -4.68 10.46 -18.13
N ASN A 57 -3.99 11.52 -17.73
CA ASN A 57 -3.11 11.49 -16.57
C ASN A 57 -3.97 11.48 -15.30
N ILE A 58 -3.55 10.68 -14.32
CA ILE A 58 -4.25 10.52 -13.04
C ILE A 58 -3.25 10.77 -11.93
N ILE A 59 -3.61 11.68 -11.02
CA ILE A 59 -2.94 11.83 -9.73
C ILE A 59 -3.72 11.00 -8.73
N PHE A 60 -3.07 10.00 -8.13
CA PHE A 60 -3.71 9.19 -7.11
C PHE A 60 -3.64 9.88 -5.74
N HIS A 61 -4.79 10.00 -5.08
CA HIS A 61 -4.80 10.27 -3.65
C HIS A 61 -4.10 9.13 -2.89
N PRO A 62 -3.30 9.38 -1.84
CA PRO A 62 -2.56 8.35 -1.12
C PRO A 62 -3.42 7.16 -0.67
N LEU A 63 -4.61 7.41 -0.11
CA LEU A 63 -5.56 6.35 0.29
C LEU A 63 -6.09 5.54 -0.90
N GLY A 64 -6.30 6.19 -2.04
CA GLY A 64 -6.71 5.50 -3.28
C GLY A 64 -5.59 4.63 -3.83
N PHE A 65 -4.35 5.15 -3.81
CA PHE A 65 -3.18 4.43 -4.27
C PHE A 65 -2.85 3.23 -3.37
N SER A 66 -2.92 3.38 -2.05
CA SER A 66 -2.65 2.28 -1.11
C SER A 66 -3.58 1.09 -1.32
N ASN A 67 -4.84 1.35 -1.68
CA ASN A 67 -5.80 0.29 -2.01
C ASN A 67 -5.41 -0.43 -3.31
N LEU A 68 -5.02 0.32 -4.35
CA LEU A 68 -4.52 -0.27 -5.58
C LEU A 68 -3.29 -1.16 -5.30
N MET A 69 -2.34 -0.66 -4.52
CA MET A 69 -1.13 -1.39 -4.15
C MET A 69 -1.45 -2.68 -3.38
N ARG A 70 -2.36 -2.62 -2.40
CA ARG A 70 -2.78 -3.77 -1.60
C ARG A 70 -3.32 -4.93 -2.43
N TYR A 71 -4.07 -4.64 -3.49
CA TYR A 71 -4.75 -5.66 -4.30
C TYR A 71 -3.98 -6.04 -5.59
N ALA A 72 -3.28 -5.10 -6.20
CA ALA A 72 -2.55 -5.35 -7.44
C ALA A 72 -1.10 -5.75 -7.18
N PHE A 73 -0.39 -4.96 -6.37
CA PHE A 73 1.06 -5.11 -6.20
C PHE A 73 1.45 -6.18 -5.19
N VAL A 74 0.87 -6.14 -3.98
CA VAL A 74 1.19 -7.09 -2.90
C VAL A 74 0.98 -8.54 -3.35
N GLU A 75 -0.11 -8.81 -4.07
CA GLU A 75 -0.39 -10.14 -4.62
C GLU A 75 0.61 -10.55 -5.70
N ALA A 76 1.13 -9.60 -6.47
CA ALA A 76 2.13 -9.86 -7.49
C ALA A 76 3.52 -10.15 -6.91
N VAL A 77 3.85 -9.58 -5.76
CA VAL A 77 5.14 -9.82 -5.08
C VAL A 77 5.06 -10.92 -4.03
N ASN A 78 3.89 -11.53 -3.84
CA ASN A 78 3.72 -12.71 -3.01
C ASN A 78 4.39 -13.92 -3.67
N SER A 79 5.44 -14.47 -3.05
CA SER A 79 6.22 -15.57 -3.63
C SER A 79 5.40 -16.84 -3.88
N TYR A 80 4.33 -17.10 -3.12
CA TYR A 80 3.42 -18.21 -3.45
C TYR A 80 2.75 -17.99 -4.81
N ASN A 81 2.19 -16.79 -5.03
CA ASN A 81 1.58 -16.46 -6.32
C ASN A 81 2.59 -16.48 -7.47
N VAL A 82 3.82 -16.06 -7.22
CA VAL A 82 4.92 -16.10 -8.20
C VAL A 82 5.28 -17.54 -8.59
N GLN A 83 5.45 -18.42 -7.61
CA GLN A 83 5.80 -19.83 -7.81
C GLN A 83 4.69 -20.61 -8.50
N GLU A 84 3.43 -20.26 -8.21
CA GLU A 84 2.26 -20.88 -8.84
C GLU A 84 1.89 -20.24 -10.19
N GLY A 85 2.68 -19.29 -10.71
CA GLY A 85 2.47 -18.65 -12.01
C GLY A 85 1.23 -17.76 -12.09
N LYS A 86 0.72 -17.30 -10.95
CA LYS A 86 -0.46 -16.40 -10.85
C LYS A 86 -0.07 -14.92 -10.86
N SER A 87 1.19 -14.62 -10.55
CA SER A 87 1.71 -13.26 -10.55
C SER A 87 2.09 -12.78 -11.95
N TYR A 88 1.72 -11.55 -12.29
CA TYR A 88 2.23 -10.88 -13.49
C TYR A 88 3.72 -10.49 -13.38
N LEU A 89 4.33 -10.64 -12.20
CA LEU A 89 5.75 -10.44 -11.96
C LEU A 89 6.55 -11.75 -11.95
N SER A 90 5.95 -12.89 -12.27
CA SER A 90 6.68 -14.16 -12.37
C SER A 90 7.84 -14.05 -13.36
N ASN A 91 9.02 -14.53 -12.96
CA ASN A 91 10.27 -14.46 -13.72
C ASN A 91 10.78 -13.04 -14.03
N MET A 92 10.30 -12.01 -13.33
CA MET A 92 10.71 -10.62 -13.56
C MET A 92 11.84 -10.16 -12.61
N ARG A 93 12.46 -11.08 -11.88
CA ARG A 93 13.54 -10.75 -10.93
C ARG A 93 14.72 -10.11 -11.68
N ASP A 94 15.22 -9.02 -11.13
CA ASP A 94 16.26 -8.16 -11.68
C ASP A 94 15.93 -7.50 -13.03
N LEU A 95 14.65 -7.50 -13.43
CA LEU A 95 14.17 -6.77 -14.61
C LEU A 95 13.51 -5.44 -14.21
N GLN A 96 13.49 -4.51 -15.17
CA GLN A 96 12.78 -3.25 -15.02
C GLN A 96 11.27 -3.45 -15.17
N VAL A 97 10.54 -3.15 -14.09
CA VAL A 97 9.08 -3.32 -13.96
C VAL A 97 8.36 -1.99 -13.74
N GLY A 98 9.10 -0.89 -13.59
CA GLY A 98 8.55 0.44 -13.37
C GLY A 98 9.53 1.58 -13.69
N SER A 99 9.11 2.80 -13.37
CA SER A 99 9.92 4.00 -13.50
C SER A 99 11.18 3.93 -12.63
N GLU A 100 12.28 4.51 -13.11
CA GLU A 100 13.53 4.65 -12.33
C GLU A 100 13.34 5.50 -11.06
N LYS A 101 12.28 6.32 -11.02
CA LYS A 101 11.89 7.09 -9.83
C LYS A 101 11.23 6.24 -8.74
N LEU A 102 10.82 5.01 -9.04
CA LEU A 102 10.03 4.18 -8.14
C LEU A 102 10.93 3.26 -7.31
N THR A 103 10.87 3.40 -5.98
CA THR A 103 11.42 2.43 -5.04
C THR A 103 10.32 2.02 -4.06
N ILE A 104 10.18 0.72 -3.83
CA ILE A 104 9.19 0.16 -2.90
C ILE A 104 9.89 -0.79 -1.95
N ILE A 105 9.69 -0.56 -0.66
CA ILE A 105 10.20 -1.41 0.41
C ILE A 105 9.06 -1.92 1.27
N ASP A 106 9.30 -3.04 1.95
CA ASP A 106 8.50 -3.50 3.06
C ASP A 106 9.38 -3.54 4.31
N ASP A 107 8.97 -2.86 5.38
CA ASP A 107 9.81 -2.73 6.58
C ASP A 107 9.06 -3.16 7.85
N GLY A 108 9.36 -4.35 8.36
CA GLY A 108 8.82 -4.83 9.64
C GLY A 108 9.49 -4.25 10.89
N THR A 109 10.59 -3.52 10.70
CA THR A 109 11.40 -2.91 11.76
C THR A 109 11.11 -1.41 11.93
N LEU A 110 10.21 -0.85 11.11
CA LEU A 110 9.83 0.55 11.16
C LEU A 110 9.34 0.93 12.56
N ASN A 111 10.02 1.89 13.20
CA ASN A 111 9.62 2.36 14.52
C ASN A 111 8.19 2.90 14.46
N GLU A 112 7.35 2.47 15.42
CA GLU A 112 5.93 2.80 15.50
C GLU A 112 5.06 2.42 14.27
N GLY A 113 5.62 1.68 13.30
CA GLY A 113 4.88 1.17 12.15
C GLY A 113 3.72 0.28 12.58
N ILE A 114 2.55 0.47 11.96
CA ILE A 114 1.30 -0.18 12.34
C ILE A 114 1.44 -1.70 12.34
N LEU A 115 2.16 -2.24 11.35
CA LEU A 115 2.38 -3.69 11.18
C LEU A 115 3.80 -4.13 11.54
N SER A 116 4.55 -3.30 12.27
CA SER A 116 5.86 -3.66 12.80
C SER A 116 5.76 -4.66 13.94
N SER A 117 6.64 -5.66 13.91
CA SER A 117 6.75 -6.75 14.88
C SER A 117 8.18 -7.27 14.89
N PRO A 118 8.75 -7.68 16.04
CA PRO A 118 10.12 -8.23 16.07
C PRO A 118 10.27 -9.53 15.26
N VAL A 119 9.21 -10.33 15.17
CA VAL A 119 9.17 -11.59 14.41
C VAL A 119 7.87 -11.73 13.63
N ASP A 120 7.91 -12.56 12.59
CA ASP A 120 6.75 -12.96 11.80
C ASP A 120 5.94 -14.11 12.44
N ALA A 121 4.90 -14.59 11.76
CA ALA A 121 4.04 -15.65 12.27
C ALA A 121 4.70 -17.04 12.34
N GLU A 122 5.95 -17.18 11.87
CA GLU A 122 6.78 -18.38 11.94
C GLU A 122 7.97 -18.21 12.88
N GLY A 123 8.13 -17.03 13.50
CA GLY A 123 9.24 -16.71 14.39
C GLY A 123 10.50 -16.20 13.68
N VAL A 124 10.44 -15.91 12.38
CA VAL A 124 11.54 -15.31 11.64
C VAL A 124 11.62 -13.82 11.97
N PRO A 125 12.79 -13.26 12.31
CA PRO A 125 12.95 -11.83 12.53
C PRO A 125 12.46 -11.03 11.32
N THR A 126 11.65 -10.00 11.55
CA THR A 126 11.26 -9.10 10.46
C THR A 126 12.43 -8.21 10.07
N MET A 127 12.40 -7.69 8.85
CA MET A 127 13.50 -6.90 8.31
C MET A 127 12.97 -5.86 7.32
N ARG A 128 13.89 -5.00 6.86
CA ARG A 128 13.67 -4.10 5.72
C ARG A 128 13.97 -4.84 4.42
N ASN A 129 12.93 -5.15 3.67
CA ASN A 129 12.99 -5.81 2.37
C ASN A 129 12.86 -4.78 1.25
N VAL A 130 13.85 -4.73 0.36
CA VAL A 130 13.74 -3.94 -0.88
C VAL A 130 13.05 -4.80 -1.93
N ILE A 131 11.85 -4.38 -2.35
CA ILE A 131 11.03 -5.12 -3.32
C ILE A 131 11.32 -4.57 -4.72
N ILE A 132 11.16 -3.26 -4.90
CA ILE A 132 11.54 -2.54 -6.11
C ILE A 132 12.61 -1.51 -5.75
N GLU A 133 13.69 -1.45 -6.53
CA GLU A 133 14.73 -0.45 -6.42
C GLU A 133 14.90 0.24 -7.76
N LYS A 134 14.58 1.54 -7.82
CA LYS A 134 14.66 2.35 -9.06
C LYS A 134 14.01 1.65 -10.27
N GLY A 135 12.79 1.17 -10.07
CA GLY A 135 12.01 0.48 -11.09
C GLY A 135 12.43 -0.97 -11.35
N ILE A 136 13.48 -1.49 -10.72
CA ILE A 136 13.96 -2.87 -10.89
C ILE A 136 13.39 -3.75 -9.78
N LEU A 137 12.79 -4.89 -10.13
CA LEU A 137 12.29 -5.85 -9.15
C LEU A 137 13.45 -6.63 -8.52
N LYS A 138 13.69 -6.44 -7.22
CA LYS A 138 14.82 -7.05 -6.48
C LYS A 138 14.42 -8.30 -5.71
N ASN A 139 13.21 -8.32 -5.17
CA ASN A 139 12.77 -9.40 -4.30
C ASN A 139 11.26 -9.61 -4.32
N TYR A 140 10.85 -10.80 -3.89
CA TYR A 140 9.47 -11.12 -3.52
C TYR A 140 9.37 -11.19 -2.00
N LEU A 141 8.14 -11.28 -1.48
CA LEU A 141 7.88 -11.56 -0.08
C LEU A 141 7.78 -13.07 0.13
N TYR A 142 8.50 -13.60 1.10
CA TYR A 142 8.61 -15.02 1.39
C TYR A 142 8.23 -15.35 2.84
N ASP A 143 7.54 -16.47 3.01
CA ASP A 143 7.53 -17.23 4.26
C ASP A 143 8.66 -18.28 4.23
N SER A 144 8.77 -19.13 5.24
CA SER A 144 9.77 -20.18 5.28
C SER A 144 9.56 -21.27 4.22
N TYR A 145 8.31 -21.55 3.84
CA TYR A 145 7.98 -22.61 2.88
C TYR A 145 8.35 -22.22 1.46
N THR A 146 7.90 -21.05 0.99
CA THR A 146 8.20 -20.55 -0.35
C THR A 146 9.67 -20.19 -0.48
N ALA A 147 10.30 -19.68 0.58
CA ALA A 147 11.74 -19.46 0.60
C ALA A 147 12.52 -20.77 0.39
N ASN A 148 12.10 -21.85 1.08
CA ASN A 148 12.74 -23.15 0.95
C ASN A 148 12.60 -23.73 -0.47
N ARG A 149 11.43 -23.58 -1.11
CA ARG A 149 11.18 -24.02 -2.51
C ARG A 149 12.15 -23.39 -3.50
N GLU A 150 12.61 -22.16 -3.25
CA GLU A 150 13.56 -21.44 -4.11
C GLU A 150 15.01 -21.46 -3.58
N GLY A 151 15.26 -22.12 -2.44
CA GLY A 151 16.60 -22.14 -1.81
C GLY A 151 17.07 -20.77 -1.31
N VAL A 152 16.16 -19.85 -1.04
CA VAL A 152 16.44 -18.51 -0.48
C VAL A 152 16.09 -18.47 1.00
N LYS A 153 16.31 -17.31 1.65
CA LYS A 153 15.91 -17.08 3.05
C LYS A 153 14.52 -16.44 3.09
N SER A 154 13.75 -16.75 4.14
CA SER A 154 12.50 -16.03 4.45
C SER A 154 12.78 -14.54 4.64
N THR A 155 11.84 -13.71 4.20
CA THR A 155 11.92 -12.25 4.32
C THR A 155 11.19 -11.74 5.58
N GLY A 156 10.71 -12.64 6.44
CA GLY A 156 9.98 -12.26 7.66
C GLY A 156 8.53 -11.83 7.36
N ASN A 157 7.94 -12.37 6.30
CA ASN A 157 6.63 -11.98 5.79
C ASN A 157 5.54 -13.03 6.00
N ALA A 158 5.80 -14.06 6.82
CA ALA A 158 4.72 -14.93 7.26
C ALA A 158 3.72 -14.16 8.12
N PHE A 159 2.47 -14.19 7.69
CA PHE A 159 1.33 -13.56 8.34
C PHE A 159 0.30 -14.63 8.70
N ARG A 160 -0.42 -14.40 9.79
CA ARG A 160 -1.50 -15.29 10.20
C ARG A 160 -2.59 -14.49 10.90
N GLU A 161 -3.82 -14.65 10.44
CA GLU A 161 -5.00 -14.17 11.14
C GLU A 161 -5.34 -15.05 12.35
N LEU A 162 -6.33 -14.62 13.15
CA LEU A 162 -6.70 -15.26 14.42
C LEU A 162 -7.01 -16.77 14.29
N SER A 163 -7.64 -17.16 13.18
CA SER A 163 -7.85 -18.55 12.80
C SER A 163 -7.59 -18.70 11.31
N GLY A 164 -6.42 -19.23 10.94
CA GLY A 164 -6.05 -19.35 9.54
C GLY A 164 -4.76 -20.11 9.33
N ARG A 165 -4.49 -20.40 8.05
CA ARG A 165 -3.19 -20.89 7.61
C ARG A 165 -2.18 -19.74 7.66
N VAL A 166 -0.90 -20.09 7.64
CA VAL A 166 0.13 -19.08 7.36
C VAL A 166 -0.06 -18.62 5.92
N GLU A 167 -0.02 -17.32 5.73
CA GLU A 167 -0.06 -16.64 4.45
C GLU A 167 1.15 -15.70 4.36
N ILE A 168 1.39 -15.15 3.19
CA ILE A 168 2.45 -14.16 2.98
C ILE A 168 1.81 -12.79 2.90
N GLY A 169 2.26 -11.87 3.75
CA GLY A 169 1.72 -10.51 3.82
C GLY A 169 2.81 -9.46 4.05
N PRO A 170 2.60 -8.22 3.60
CA PRO A 170 3.50 -7.12 3.88
C PRO A 170 3.42 -6.74 5.37
N ARG A 171 4.48 -6.12 5.84
CA ARG A 171 4.55 -5.36 7.09
C ARG A 171 4.15 -3.92 6.80
N ASN A 172 5.11 -3.01 6.66
CA ASN A 172 4.85 -1.63 6.32
C ASN A 172 5.43 -1.37 4.93
N GLU A 173 4.55 -1.36 3.92
CA GLU A 173 4.92 -0.99 2.56
C GLU A 173 5.15 0.52 2.48
N ILE A 174 6.32 0.92 1.99
CA ILE A 174 6.72 2.31 1.85
C ILE A 174 7.17 2.53 0.41
N ILE A 175 6.52 3.48 -0.24
CA ILE A 175 6.92 3.98 -1.55
C ILE A 175 7.83 5.17 -1.32
N ILE A 176 9.03 5.09 -1.88
CA ILE A 176 10.06 6.12 -1.79
C ILE A 176 10.15 6.79 -3.15
N GLY A 177 9.98 8.10 -3.15
CA GLY A 177 10.07 8.96 -4.32
C GLY A 177 10.47 10.38 -3.92
N GLU A 178 10.52 11.26 -4.91
CA GLU A 178 10.71 12.69 -4.70
C GLU A 178 9.47 13.29 -4.03
N GLU A 179 9.66 14.22 -3.10
CA GLU A 179 8.55 15.02 -2.57
C GLU A 179 8.12 16.02 -3.64
N ALA A 180 6.80 16.15 -3.84
CA ALA A 180 6.20 17.08 -4.78
C ALA A 180 4.91 17.64 -4.20
N GLU A 181 4.68 18.94 -4.39
CA GLU A 181 3.42 19.58 -4.01
C GLU A 181 2.34 19.24 -5.04
N LEU A 182 1.08 19.13 -4.58
CA LEU A 182 -0.03 18.76 -5.47
C LEU A 182 -0.19 19.74 -6.63
N GLU A 183 -0.02 21.04 -6.38
CA GLU A 183 -0.08 22.08 -7.41
C GLU A 183 1.02 21.93 -8.47
N GLU A 184 2.18 21.37 -8.11
CA GLU A 184 3.25 21.09 -9.06
C GLU A 184 2.87 19.87 -9.91
N MET A 185 2.39 18.80 -9.27
CA MET A 185 1.90 17.60 -9.98
C MET A 185 0.76 17.91 -10.96
N MET A 186 -0.09 18.89 -10.64
CA MET A 186 -1.20 19.32 -11.51
C MET A 186 -0.77 20.15 -12.72
N ARG A 187 0.47 20.67 -12.74
CA ARG A 187 1.01 21.49 -13.85
C ARG A 187 1.77 20.67 -14.89
N GLU A 188 2.22 19.48 -14.52
CA GLU A 188 2.89 18.51 -15.40
C GLU A 188 1.89 17.73 -16.28
#